data_AF-A0A100YWD4-F1
#
_entry.id   AF-A0A100YWD4-F1
#
_cell.length_a   1.000
_cell.length_b   1.000
_cell.length_c   1.000
_cell.angle_alpha   90.00
_cell.angle_beta   90.00
_cell.angle_gamma   90.00
#
_symmetry.space_group_name_H-M   'P 1'
#
loop_
_entity.id
_entity.type
_entity.pdbx_description
1 polymer ?
#
loop_
_entity_poly.entity_id
_entity_poly.type
_entity_poly.pdbx_seq_one_letter_code
_entity_poly.pdbx_strand_id
1 'polypeptide(L)' 'MRTGMEAVYTLCNVDRGAPEVWSSVYDVRCLLDATTKLQDGRKVTDMKLPLIERKALETALRKVKSTDIEKLLKEYGVI' A
#
# COMPACT_ATOMS: atom_id res chain seq x y z
N MET A 1 -7.51 24.57 0.27
CA MET A 1 -7.55 24.77 -1.19
C MET A 1 -8.62 23.94 -1.90
N ARG A 2 -8.87 22.67 -1.52
CA ARG A 2 -9.94 21.83 -2.12
C ARG A 2 -11.33 22.48 -2.09
N THR A 3 -11.79 22.90 -0.92
CA THR A 3 -13.13 23.47 -0.71
C THR A 3 -13.43 24.67 -1.61
N GLY A 4 -12.46 25.60 -1.74
CA GLY A 4 -12.62 26.76 -2.62
C GLY A 4 -12.68 26.40 -4.11
N MET A 5 -11.86 25.44 -4.54
CA MET A 5 -11.86 24.97 -5.92
C MET A 5 -13.19 24.28 -6.28
N GLU A 6 -13.66 23.36 -5.43
CA GLU A 6 -14.92 22.65 -5.65
C GLU A 6 -16.12 23.61 -5.65
N ALA A 7 -16.14 24.61 -4.77
CA ALA A 7 -17.18 25.63 -4.75
C ALA A 7 -17.22 26.46 -6.05
N VAL A 8 -16.08 26.99 -6.52
CA VAL A 8 -16.02 27.78 -7.76
C VAL A 8 -16.34 26.93 -8.98
N TYR A 9 -15.79 25.72 -9.08
CA TYR A 9 -16.00 24.85 -10.23
C TYR A 9 -17.46 24.43 -10.37
N THR A 10 -18.12 24.16 -9.23
CA THR A 10 -19.53 23.80 -9.18
C THR A 10 -20.43 25.01 -9.49
N LEU A 11 -20.19 26.17 -8.87
CA LEU A 11 -21.05 27.35 -9.04
C LEU A 11 -20.91 28.02 -10.41
N CYS A 12 -19.71 28.02 -10.98
CA CYS A 12 -19.42 28.69 -12.27
C CYS A 12 -19.45 27.72 -13.47
N ASN A 13 -19.85 26.46 -13.28
CA ASN A 13 -19.85 25.42 -14.33
C ASN A 13 -18.52 25.35 -15.10
N VAL A 14 -17.41 25.31 -14.36
CA VAL A 14 -16.07 25.24 -14.96
C VAL A 14 -15.91 23.85 -15.59
N ASP A 15 -15.68 23.79 -16.90
CA ASP A 15 -15.49 22.52 -17.65
C ASP A 15 -14.07 21.96 -17.47
N ARG A 16 -13.74 21.62 -16.22
CA ARG A 16 -12.48 20.99 -15.84
C ARG A 16 -12.70 20.17 -14.57
N GLY A 17 -12.11 18.97 -14.52
CA GLY A 17 -12.17 18.13 -13.32
C GLY A 17 -11.43 18.73 -12.12
N ALA A 18 -12.03 18.62 -10.94
CA ALA A 18 -11.31 18.79 -9.69
C ALA A 18 -10.51 17.50 -9.38
N PRO A 19 -9.23 17.58 -8.98
CA PRO A 19 -8.46 16.40 -8.66
C PRO A 19 -9.11 15.66 -7.49
N GLU A 20 -9.10 14.33 -7.51
CA GLU A 20 -9.47 13.52 -6.34
C GLU A 20 -8.45 13.68 -5.20
N VAL A 21 -8.77 13.12 -4.03
CA VAL A 21 -7.76 12.95 -2.97
C VAL A 21 -6.75 11.92 -3.48
N TRP A 22 -5.46 12.16 -3.23
CA TRP A 22 -4.41 11.24 -3.68
C TRP A 22 -4.69 9.81 -3.20
N SER A 23 -4.79 8.89 -4.16
CA SER A 23 -5.26 7.52 -3.96
C SER A 23 -4.21 6.58 -3.35
N SER A 24 -3.32 7.07 -2.48
CA SER A 24 -2.26 6.25 -1.85
C SER A 24 -2.80 5.09 -1.01
N VAL A 25 -4.00 5.22 -0.46
CA VAL A 25 -4.66 4.16 0.31
C VAL A 25 -5.03 2.96 -0.56
N TYR A 26 -5.16 3.17 -1.88
CA TYR A 26 -5.47 2.13 -2.86
C TYR A 26 -4.23 1.65 -3.63
N ASP A 27 -3.09 2.31 -3.48
CA ASP A 27 -1.83 1.90 -4.11
C ASP A 27 -1.13 0.85 -3.25
N VAL A 28 -1.09 -0.39 -3.74
CA VAL A 28 -0.41 -1.52 -3.06
C VAL A 28 1.04 -1.18 -2.74
N ARG A 29 1.73 -0.40 -3.58
CA ARG A 29 3.13 0.01 -3.34
C ARG A 29 3.24 0.86 -2.08
N CYS A 30 2.35 1.84 -1.92
CA CYS A 30 2.29 2.67 -0.72
C CYS A 30 1.93 1.84 0.52
N LEU A 31 1.06 0.84 0.38
CA LEU A 31 0.71 -0.06 1.48
C LEU A 31 1.89 -0.96 1.91
N LEU A 32 2.66 -1.49 0.96
CA LEU A 32 3.85 -2.30 1.25
C LEU A 32 4.94 -1.44 1.92
N ASP A 33 5.22 -0.25 1.37
CA ASP A 33 6.16 0.72 1.95
C ASP A 33 5.77 1.12 3.39
N ALA A 34 4.48 1.43 3.61
CA ALA A 34 3.96 1.76 4.93
C ALA A 34 4.10 0.58 5.90
N THR A 35 3.86 -0.65 5.44
CA THR A 35 4.00 -1.86 6.28
C THR A 35 5.43 -2.01 6.80
N THR A 36 6.43 -1.85 5.93
CA THR A 36 7.85 -1.92 6.30
C THR A 36 8.23 -0.80 7.28
N LYS A 37 7.76 0.44 7.02
CA LYS A 37 8.02 1.60 7.89
C LYS A 37 7.40 1.46 9.28
N LEU A 38 6.18 0.92 9.37
CA LEU A 38 5.50 0.65 10.64
C LEU A 38 6.23 -0.42 11.48
N GLN A 39 7.08 -1.23 10.85
CA GLN A 39 7.89 -2.26 11.53
C GLN A 39 9.33 -1.84 11.81
N ASP A 40 9.62 -0.54 11.74
CA ASP A 40 10.99 0.00 11.88
C ASP A 40 11.97 -0.54 10.82
N GLY A 41 11.46 -0.86 9.62
CA GLY A 41 12.27 -1.41 8.53
C GLY A 41 12.56 -2.91 8.65
N ARG A 42 11.93 -3.62 9.59
CA ARG A 42 12.05 -5.07 9.72
C ARG A 42 11.17 -5.80 8.72
N LYS A 43 11.62 -6.99 8.31
CA LYS A 43 10.87 -7.86 7.42
C LYS A 43 9.73 -8.52 8.17
N VAL A 44 8.67 -8.86 7.44
CA VAL A 44 7.53 -9.63 7.98
C VAL A 44 7.96 -11.01 8.47
N THR A 45 9.06 -11.56 7.93
CA THR A 45 9.65 -12.82 8.39
C THR A 45 10.27 -12.77 9.78
N ASP A 46 10.61 -11.57 10.27
CA ASP A 46 11.28 -11.37 11.55
C ASP A 46 10.28 -11.09 12.69
N MET A 47 8.99 -11.02 12.35
CA MET A 47 7.92 -10.79 13.31
C MET A 47 7.74 -11.98 14.25
N LYS A 48 7.52 -11.68 15.53
CA LYS A 48 7.12 -12.68 16.53
C LYS A 48 5.64 -13.01 16.37
N LEU A 49 5.35 -13.95 15.46
CA LEU A 49 4.00 -14.43 15.20
C LEU A 49 3.70 -15.72 15.96
N PRO A 50 2.44 -15.94 16.41
CA PRO A 50 1.96 -17.25 16.84
C PRO A 50 2.21 -18.32 15.76
N LEU A 51 2.35 -19.59 16.17
CA LEU A 51 2.73 -20.70 15.28
C LEU A 51 1.80 -20.86 14.05
N ILE A 52 0.50 -20.61 14.23
CA ILE A 52 -0.49 -20.71 13.15
C ILE A 52 -0.25 -19.63 12.09
N GLU A 53 -0.06 -18.39 12.52
CA GLU A 53 0.19 -17.24 11.65
C GLU A 53 1.52 -17.38 10.92
N ARG A 54 2.57 -17.83 11.62
CA ARG A 54 3.86 -18.11 11.01
C ARG A 54 3.76 -19.16 9.89
N LYS A 55 3.03 -20.25 10.11
CA LYS A 55 2.83 -21.29 9.10
C LYS A 55 1.99 -20.81 7.91
N ALA A 56 1.00 -19.94 8.17
CA ALA A 56 0.21 -19.30 7.12
C ALA A 56 1.09 -18.38 6.25
N LEU A 57 1.96 -17.57 6.88
CA LEU A 57 2.93 -16.71 6.19
C LEU A 57 3.88 -17.54 5.31
N GLU A 58 4.51 -18.58 5.85
CA GLU A 58 5.40 -19.47 5.08
C GLU A 58 4.69 -20.09 3.88
N THR A 59 3.42 -20.48 4.04
CA THR A 59 2.61 -21.02 2.95
C THR A 59 2.29 -19.97 1.89
N ALA A 60 1.98 -18.74 2.30
CA ALA A 60 1.72 -17.62 1.39
C ALA A 60 2.99 -17.26 0.60
N LEU A 61 4.14 -17.12 1.27
CA LEU A 61 5.43 -16.87 0.64
C LEU A 61 5.82 -17.95 -0.36
N ARG A 62 5.55 -19.22 -0.05
CA ARG A 62 5.77 -20.32 -1.00
C ARG A 62 4.86 -20.24 -2.23
N LYS A 63 3.61 -19.78 -2.08
CA LYS A 63 2.66 -19.64 -3.20
C LYS A 63 3.02 -18.48 -4.14
N VAL A 64 3.54 -17.38 -3.60
CA VAL A 64 3.91 -16.20 -4.41
C VAL A 64 5.34 -16.29 -4.96
N LYS A 65 6.08 -17.35 -4.66
CA LYS A 65 7.45 -17.56 -5.14
C LYS A 65 7.49 -17.58 -6.68
N SER A 66 8.50 -16.92 -7.23
CA SER A 66 8.77 -16.69 -8.66
C SER A 66 7.68 -15.88 -9.38
N THR A 67 6.91 -15.05 -8.66
CA THR A 67 5.89 -14.15 -9.26
C THR A 67 6.30 -12.68 -9.16
N ASP A 68 5.58 -11.80 -9.86
CA ASP A 68 5.79 -10.35 -9.72
C ASP A 68 5.43 -9.83 -8.33
N ILE A 69 4.57 -10.55 -7.59
CA ILE A 69 4.28 -10.24 -6.18
C ILE A 69 5.54 -10.41 -5.34
N GLU A 70 6.34 -11.47 -5.56
CA GLU A 70 7.60 -11.65 -4.84
C GLU A 70 8.59 -10.51 -5.13
N LYS A 71 8.65 -10.04 -6.39
CA LYS A 71 9.51 -8.91 -6.77
C LYS A 71 9.12 -7.64 -6.01
N LEU A 72 7.82 -7.33 -5.97
CA LEU A 72 7.30 -6.18 -5.22
C LEU A 72 7.57 -6.29 -3.72
N LEU A 73 7.35 -7.47 -3.11
CA LEU A 73 7.63 -7.66 -1.68
C LEU A 73 9.12 -7.45 -1.35
N LYS A 74 10.03 -7.86 -2.24
CA LYS A 74 11.48 -7.62 -2.09
C LYS A 74 11.85 -6.16 -2.29
N GLU A 75 11.29 -5.50 -3.31
CA GLU A 75 11.56 -4.10 -3.65
C GLU A 75 11.19 -3.16 -2.49
N TYR A 76 10.05 -3.42 -1.83
CA TYR A 76 9.56 -2.62 -0.71
C TYR A 76 10.04 -3.10 0.67
N GLY A 77 11.01 -4.02 0.72
CA GLY A 77 11.65 -4.46 1.97
C GLY A 77 10.75 -5.28 2.91
N VAL A 78 9.65 -5.82 2.39
CA VAL A 78 8.68 -6.61 3.18
C VAL A 78 9.24 -8.01 3.48
N ILE A 79 10.04 -8.58 2.56
CA ILE A 79 10.69 -9.89 2.68
C ILE A 79 12.15 -9.88 2.25
#